data_AF-A0A7M2WV79-F1
#
_entry.id   AF-A0A7M2WV79-F1
#
_cell.length_a   1.000
_cell.length_b   1.000
_cell.length_c   1.000
_cell.angle_alpha   90.00
_cell.angle_beta   90.00
_cell.angle_gamma   90.00
#
_symmetry.space_group_name_H-M   'P 1'
#
loop_
_entity.id
_entity.type
_entity.pdbx_description
1 polymer ?
#
loop_
_entity_poly.entity_id
_entity_poly.type
_entity_poly.pdbx_seq_one_letter_code
_entity_poly.pdbx_strand_id
1 'polypeptide(L)'
;MRDTPDPSVHRQRQQQFVARAQKILEDERCTLDTNAGRKSVVGYYRDVTPGDNAIGVKQKMIELGLFDRELQRKMPSGMTLDITLSSKTIFGGKQAAGRMRVVTLSPNESLLKGEPARPLNRDEVARALQSMPPSLGGVPQTVVLVSTSGFAGDALGLAERRPGGPVILAEINDAGGWTIHAPPGYEDLASQLDPETLSQKQERVRQEIDAGADLFTGGVSAEKVSERLHLPQTLVEEVLREHAQKNPGLATGTFEGKLVLYRAGMSAPADAIGENMPFWEKVKGIFGRGEESRDKKVTRLAQEKALLGQQRDKAYTEIELVEKKEQELTKQFPEATPLAQKRIATEISQLRKRVERIQQLVSTIDKKINIIETGVHNLEMESHLSKEKLESLESVATASEEVDVGMATLDQLNEQADSVSVVGSELSMGANDVLAELQAKFAEKPAAAAQPGERTTTGPTKSPATAERATNTPPPIPAERRKMPGAAEPG
;
A
#
# COMPACT_ATOMS: atom_id res chain seq x y z
N MET A 1 5.62 6.39 5.90
CA MET A 1 5.77 6.81 7.33
C MET A 1 6.29 5.69 8.23
N ARG A 2 5.95 4.41 8.00
CA ARG A 2 6.42 3.28 8.83
C ARG A 2 7.94 3.13 8.91
N ASP A 3 8.65 3.54 7.86
CA ASP A 3 10.12 3.41 7.73
C ASP A 3 10.89 4.59 8.31
N THR A 4 10.22 5.52 9.01
CA THR A 4 10.90 6.68 9.60
C THR A 4 11.90 6.23 10.66
N PRO A 5 13.17 6.70 10.62
CA PRO A 5 14.13 6.41 11.67
C PRO A 5 13.92 7.30 12.92
N ASP A 6 12.99 8.26 12.90
CA ASP A 6 12.76 9.16 14.04
C ASP A 6 11.93 8.49 15.15
N PRO A 7 12.54 8.17 16.31
CA PRO A 7 11.85 7.51 17.41
C PRO A 7 10.68 8.33 17.99
N SER A 8 10.72 9.66 17.85
CA SER A 8 9.66 10.56 18.35
C SER A 8 8.31 10.24 17.71
N VAL A 9 8.32 9.94 16.41
CA VAL A 9 7.12 9.60 15.64
C VAL A 9 6.53 8.28 16.14
N HIS A 10 7.37 7.25 16.33
CA HIS A 10 6.94 5.96 16.88
C HIS A 10 6.34 6.11 18.29
N ARG A 11 6.99 6.91 19.15
CA ARG A 11 6.50 7.18 20.52
C ARG A 11 5.14 7.89 20.50
N GLN A 12 4.98 8.91 19.66
CA GLN A 12 3.71 9.63 19.52
C GLN A 12 2.58 8.69 19.04
N ARG A 13 2.87 7.80 18.08
CA ARG A 13 1.90 6.84 17.55
C ARG A 13 1.48 5.81 18.59
N GLN A 14 2.42 5.30 19.41
CA GLN A 14 2.08 4.45 20.55
C GLN A 14 1.14 5.16 21.54
N GLN A 15 1.47 6.40 21.90
CA GLN A 15 0.66 7.19 22.81
C GLN A 15 -0.75 7.44 22.25
N GLN A 16 -0.85 7.78 20.96
CA GLN A 16 -2.11 7.98 20.27
C GLN A 16 -3.00 6.73 20.35
N PHE A 17 -2.43 5.56 20.06
CA PHE A 17 -3.17 4.29 20.09
C PHE A 17 -3.60 3.90 21.51
N VAL A 18 -2.71 3.99 22.49
CA VAL A 18 -3.04 3.65 23.90
C VAL A 18 -4.10 4.60 24.46
N ALA A 19 -4.01 5.90 24.16
CA ALA A 19 -5.02 6.87 24.56
C ALA A 19 -6.38 6.54 23.93
N ARG A 20 -6.40 6.13 22.65
CA ARG A 20 -7.63 5.66 22.00
C ARG A 20 -8.19 4.41 22.68
N ALA A 21 -7.36 3.40 22.94
CA ALA A 21 -7.75 2.16 23.58
C ALA A 21 -8.33 2.37 24.99
N GLN A 22 -7.84 3.39 25.71
CA GLN A 22 -8.44 3.78 26.98
C GLN A 22 -9.80 4.47 26.78
N LYS A 23 -9.91 5.39 25.81
CA LYS A 23 -11.15 6.12 25.53
C LYS A 23 -12.30 5.22 25.06
N ILE A 24 -12.02 4.15 24.29
CA ILE A 24 -13.09 3.24 23.83
C ILE A 24 -13.79 2.51 24.98
N LEU A 25 -13.17 2.41 26.16
CA LEU A 25 -13.79 1.79 27.32
C LEU A 25 -14.99 2.57 27.83
N GLU A 26 -15.12 3.84 27.45
CA GLU A 26 -16.26 4.71 27.77
C GLU A 26 -17.40 4.56 26.75
N ASP A 27 -17.16 3.93 25.59
CA ASP A 27 -18.17 3.72 24.54
C ASP A 27 -19.03 2.49 24.86
N GLU A 28 -20.35 2.66 24.89
CA GLU A 28 -21.32 1.58 25.14
C GLU A 28 -21.24 0.47 24.09
N ARG A 29 -20.78 0.79 22.88
CA ARG A 29 -20.61 -0.15 21.78
C ARG A 29 -19.35 -1.00 21.92
N CYS A 30 -18.46 -0.68 22.86
CA CYS A 30 -17.27 -1.48 23.11
C CYS A 30 -17.67 -2.80 23.75
N THR A 31 -17.43 -3.88 23.02
CA THR A 31 -17.76 -5.24 23.44
C THR A 31 -16.50 -6.09 23.53
N LEU A 32 -16.36 -6.82 24.64
CA LEU A 32 -15.23 -7.71 24.90
C LEU A 32 -15.73 -9.11 25.26
N ASP A 33 -14.86 -10.10 25.06
CA ASP A 33 -15.13 -11.45 25.51
C ASP A 33 -15.10 -11.52 27.03
N THR A 34 -16.14 -12.12 27.58
CA THR A 34 -16.27 -12.39 29.01
C THR A 34 -16.68 -13.85 29.22
N ASN A 35 -16.64 -14.30 30.47
CA ASN A 35 -17.17 -15.61 30.88
C ASN A 35 -18.66 -15.80 30.50
N ALA A 36 -19.40 -14.71 30.26
CA ALA A 36 -20.80 -14.73 29.83
C ALA A 36 -20.97 -14.52 28.31
N GLY A 37 -19.91 -14.74 27.53
CA GLY A 37 -19.83 -14.42 26.11
C GLY A 37 -19.41 -12.97 25.85
N ARG A 38 -19.64 -12.49 24.62
CA ARG A 38 -19.29 -11.13 24.22
C ARG A 38 -20.30 -10.13 24.78
N LYS A 39 -19.85 -9.20 25.63
CA LYS A 39 -20.70 -8.26 26.36
C LYS A 39 -20.12 -6.84 26.29
N SER A 40 -21.00 -5.84 26.42
CA SER A 40 -20.58 -4.44 26.53
C SER A 40 -19.77 -4.21 27.80
N VAL A 41 -18.71 -3.41 27.71
CA VAL A 41 -17.81 -3.10 28.83
C VAL A 41 -18.46 -2.23 29.91
N VAL A 42 -19.52 -1.48 29.57
CA VAL A 42 -20.16 -0.50 30.46
C VAL A 42 -20.85 -1.16 31.67
N GLY A 43 -21.29 -2.41 31.53
CA GLY A 43 -21.90 -3.17 32.63
C GLY A 43 -20.92 -3.71 33.68
N TYR A 44 -19.60 -3.49 33.51
CA TYR A 44 -18.57 -4.06 34.36
C TYR A 44 -17.76 -2.99 35.10
N TYR A 45 -17.22 -3.35 36.25
CA TYR A 45 -16.14 -2.58 36.88
C TYR A 45 -14.87 -2.78 36.07
N ARG A 46 -14.29 -1.67 35.60
CA ARG A 46 -13.09 -1.64 34.78
C ARG A 46 -11.90 -1.29 35.67
N ASP A 47 -10.94 -2.18 35.75
CA ASP A 47 -9.63 -1.90 36.35
C ASP A 47 -8.61 -1.75 35.24
N VAL A 48 -8.01 -0.56 35.13
CA VAL A 48 -7.10 -0.20 34.03
C VAL A 48 -5.72 0.03 34.62
N THR A 49 -4.80 -0.88 34.31
CA THR A 49 -3.41 -0.84 34.77
C THR A 49 -2.51 -0.47 33.58
N PRO A 50 -2.04 0.78 33.48
CA PRO A 50 -1.03 1.14 32.50
C PRO A 50 0.33 0.56 32.91
N GLY A 51 1.13 0.17 31.93
CA GLY A 51 2.51 -0.27 32.10
C GLY A 51 3.38 0.20 30.95
N ASP A 52 4.69 0.06 31.10
CA ASP A 52 5.66 0.32 30.04
C ASP A 52 6.84 -0.66 30.12
N ASN A 53 7.61 -0.70 29.04
CA ASN A 53 8.87 -1.42 28.93
C ASN A 53 10.06 -0.46 28.84
N ALA A 54 10.00 0.68 29.56
CA ALA A 54 11.07 1.67 29.54
C ALA A 54 12.39 1.11 30.09
N ILE A 55 12.32 0.12 30.99
CA ILE A 55 13.49 -0.59 31.52
C ILE A 55 14.17 -1.40 30.42
N GLY A 56 13.40 -2.13 29.59
CA GLY A 56 13.97 -2.89 28.46
C GLY A 56 14.65 -1.98 27.43
N VAL A 57 14.10 -0.78 27.19
CA VAL A 57 14.78 0.22 26.33
C VAL A 57 16.10 0.66 26.92
N LYS A 58 16.13 1.00 28.22
CA LYS A 58 17.37 1.39 28.92
C LYS A 58 18.43 0.29 28.87
N GLN A 59 18.05 -0.96 29.07
CA GLN A 59 18.96 -2.10 28.99
C GLN A 59 19.57 -2.21 27.60
N LYS A 60 18.75 -2.13 26.53
CA LYS A 60 19.25 -2.12 25.14
C LYS A 60 20.17 -0.94 24.84
N MET A 61 19.88 0.24 25.37
CA MET A 61 20.75 1.41 25.25
C MET A 61 22.11 1.18 25.90
N ILE A 62 22.15 0.55 27.08
CA ILE A 62 23.39 0.18 27.78
C ILE A 62 24.17 -0.87 26.97
N GLU A 63 23.49 -1.90 26.45
CA GLU A 63 24.09 -2.95 25.62
C GLU A 63 24.76 -2.39 24.36
N LEU A 64 24.14 -1.39 23.73
CA LEU A 64 24.67 -0.72 22.54
C LEU A 64 25.66 0.42 22.86
N GLY A 65 25.91 0.72 24.14
CA GLY A 65 26.79 1.82 24.55
C GLY A 65 26.24 3.22 24.25
N LEU A 66 24.93 3.36 24.09
CA LEU A 66 24.25 4.61 23.75
C LEU A 66 23.71 5.29 25.01
N PHE A 67 24.47 6.23 25.58
CA PHE A 67 24.09 6.96 26.80
C PHE A 67 23.50 8.35 26.53
N ASP A 68 22.59 8.45 25.56
CA ASP A 68 21.94 9.72 25.20
C ASP A 68 20.57 9.88 25.87
N ARG A 69 20.47 10.86 26.77
CA ARG A 69 19.23 11.18 27.51
C ARG A 69 18.15 11.79 26.63
N GLU A 70 18.51 12.53 25.59
CA GLU A 70 17.54 13.11 24.65
C GLU A 70 16.96 12.02 23.77
N LEU A 71 17.81 11.15 23.21
CA LEU A 71 17.37 9.98 22.46
C LEU A 71 16.44 9.11 23.32
N GLN A 72 16.83 8.82 24.57
CA GLN A 72 16.01 8.06 25.51
C GLN A 72 14.61 8.68 25.72
N ARG A 73 14.52 10.01 25.78
CA ARG A 73 13.23 10.71 25.90
C ARG A 73 12.40 10.57 24.63
N LYS A 74 13.01 10.45 23.45
CA LYS A 74 12.28 10.26 22.20
C LYS A 74 11.87 8.81 21.97
N MET A 75 12.58 7.85 22.57
CA MET A 75 12.34 6.42 22.35
C MET A 75 10.92 5.98 22.75
N PRO A 76 10.25 5.16 21.91
CA PRO A 76 9.02 4.48 22.29
C PRO A 76 9.28 3.54 23.47
N SER A 77 8.46 3.64 24.51
CA SER A 77 8.67 2.89 25.76
C SER A 77 8.07 1.49 25.74
N GLY A 78 7.37 1.08 24.67
CA GLY A 78 6.67 -0.22 24.65
C GLY A 78 5.55 -0.24 25.70
N MET A 79 4.65 0.74 25.60
CA MET A 79 3.48 0.86 26.46
C MET A 79 2.61 -0.40 26.44
N THR A 80 2.08 -0.75 27.60
CA THR A 80 1.10 -1.81 27.80
C THR A 80 -0.12 -1.26 28.53
N LEU A 81 -1.31 -1.72 28.17
CA LEU A 81 -2.55 -1.37 28.86
C LEU A 81 -3.30 -2.64 29.21
N ASP A 82 -3.35 -2.96 30.50
CA ASP A 82 -4.07 -4.12 31.01
C ASP A 82 -5.43 -3.69 31.56
N ILE A 83 -6.49 -4.23 30.99
CA ILE A 83 -7.87 -3.90 31.32
C ILE A 83 -8.54 -5.16 31.84
N THR A 84 -8.95 -5.15 33.10
CA THR A 84 -9.69 -6.25 33.72
C THR A 84 -11.13 -5.81 33.95
N LEU A 85 -12.07 -6.51 33.32
CA LEU A 85 -13.51 -6.35 33.57
C LEU A 85 -13.89 -7.25 34.73
N SER A 86 -14.61 -6.71 35.72
CA SER A 86 -15.10 -7.46 36.86
C SER A 86 -16.60 -7.24 37.10
N SER A 87 -17.31 -8.33 37.38
CA SER A 87 -18.72 -8.31 37.75
C SER A 87 -18.87 -8.46 39.26
N LYS A 88 -19.94 -7.87 39.81
CA LYS A 88 -20.30 -8.05 41.21
C LYS A 88 -20.90 -9.44 41.42
N THR A 89 -20.39 -10.18 42.39
CA THR A 89 -20.98 -11.45 42.83
C THR A 89 -22.10 -11.20 43.83
N ILE A 90 -22.97 -12.20 44.05
CA ILE A 90 -24.11 -12.13 44.99
C ILE A 90 -23.62 -11.80 46.42
N PHE A 91 -22.42 -12.24 46.80
CA PHE A 91 -21.80 -11.99 48.10
C PHE A 91 -20.96 -10.69 48.15
N GLY A 92 -21.11 -9.78 47.19
CA GLY A 92 -20.46 -8.47 47.20
C GLY A 92 -18.98 -8.45 46.76
N GLY A 93 -18.36 -9.61 46.51
CA GLY A 93 -17.02 -9.71 45.93
C GLY A 93 -16.99 -9.36 44.43
N LYS A 94 -15.84 -8.92 43.93
CA LYS A 94 -15.61 -8.73 42.47
C LYS A 94 -15.03 -10.01 41.89
N GLN A 95 -15.61 -10.50 40.80
CA GLN A 95 -15.08 -11.63 40.02
C GLN A 95 -14.65 -11.13 38.65
N ALA A 96 -13.43 -11.47 38.22
CA ALA A 96 -12.95 -11.14 36.88
C ALA A 96 -13.82 -11.86 35.84
N ALA A 97 -14.38 -11.08 34.91
CA ALA A 97 -15.29 -11.54 33.88
C ALA A 97 -14.62 -11.60 32.51
N GLY A 98 -13.70 -10.69 32.21
CA GLY A 98 -12.98 -10.63 30.93
C GLY A 98 -11.73 -9.76 31.04
N ARG A 99 -10.79 -9.92 30.11
CA ARG A 99 -9.57 -9.10 30.05
C ARG A 99 -9.31 -8.61 28.64
N MET A 100 -8.81 -7.39 28.53
CA MET A 100 -8.19 -6.89 27.31
C MET A 100 -6.77 -6.43 27.64
N ARG A 101 -5.80 -6.85 26.84
CA ARG A 101 -4.42 -6.43 26.96
C ARG A 101 -3.97 -5.79 25.66
N VAL A 102 -3.58 -4.53 25.72
CA VAL A 102 -2.96 -3.82 24.60
C VAL A 102 -1.45 -3.81 24.81
N VAL A 103 -0.68 -4.30 23.85
CA VAL A 103 0.80 -4.32 23.92
C VAL A 103 1.36 -3.65 22.68
N THR A 104 2.15 -2.60 22.89
CA THR A 104 2.84 -1.93 21.80
C THR A 104 4.22 -2.55 21.58
N LEU A 105 4.44 -3.06 20.38
CA LEU A 105 5.68 -3.63 19.91
C LEU A 105 6.41 -2.57 19.09
N SER A 106 7.54 -2.09 19.61
CA SER A 106 8.38 -1.14 18.88
C SER A 106 9.70 -1.75 18.43
N PRO A 107 10.18 -1.35 17.24
CA PRO A 107 11.45 -1.77 16.65
C PRO A 107 12.64 -1.06 17.35
N ASN A 108 12.71 -1.16 18.68
CA ASN A 108 13.63 -0.36 19.50
C ASN A 108 15.09 -0.53 19.08
N GLU A 109 15.47 -1.71 18.60
CA GLU A 109 16.84 -1.96 18.16
C GLU A 109 17.19 -1.19 16.88
N SER A 110 16.32 -1.22 15.87
CA SER A 110 16.51 -0.45 14.62
C SER A 110 16.51 1.05 14.90
N LEU A 111 15.59 1.54 15.73
CA LEU A 111 15.51 2.96 16.09
C LEU A 111 16.74 3.45 16.86
N LEU A 112 17.29 2.63 17.77
CA LEU A 112 18.52 2.98 18.48
C LEU A 112 19.74 3.03 17.55
N LYS A 113 19.75 2.24 16.47
CA LYS A 113 20.78 2.25 15.43
C LYS A 113 20.58 3.37 14.39
N GLY A 114 19.44 4.07 14.43
CA GLY A 114 19.06 5.05 13.40
C GLY A 114 18.72 4.40 12.05
N GLU A 115 18.42 3.11 12.04
CA GLU A 115 18.05 2.34 10.84
C GLU A 115 16.54 2.43 10.59
N PRO A 116 16.09 2.34 9.32
CA PRO A 116 14.67 2.24 9.02
C PRO A 116 14.08 1.01 9.70
N ALA A 117 12.92 1.19 10.34
CA ALA A 117 12.30 0.13 11.08
C ALA A 117 11.74 -0.96 10.16
N ARG A 118 12.09 -2.22 10.42
CA ARG A 118 11.53 -3.35 9.68
C ARG A 118 10.16 -3.78 10.25
N PRO A 119 9.25 -4.29 9.41
CA PRO A 119 8.05 -4.97 9.88
C PRO A 119 8.39 -6.18 10.74
N LEU A 120 7.56 -6.45 11.76
CA LEU A 120 7.76 -7.57 12.67
C LEU A 120 7.39 -8.89 11.99
N ASN A 121 8.28 -9.87 12.07
CA ASN A 121 8.03 -11.19 11.49
C ASN A 121 7.16 -12.07 12.42
N ARG A 122 6.67 -13.20 11.89
CA ARG A 122 5.81 -14.12 12.63
C ARG A 122 6.43 -14.60 13.96
N ASP A 123 7.73 -14.86 13.99
CA ASP A 123 8.43 -15.36 15.18
C ASP A 123 8.58 -14.29 16.27
N GLU A 124 8.80 -13.03 15.89
CA GLU A 124 8.83 -11.89 16.81
C GLU A 124 7.45 -11.69 17.45
N VAL A 125 6.38 -11.75 16.65
CA VAL A 125 5.00 -11.65 17.14
C VAL A 125 4.64 -12.85 18.03
N ALA A 126 5.02 -14.06 17.64
CA ALA A 126 4.79 -15.26 18.44
C ALA A 126 5.53 -15.21 19.79
N ARG A 127 6.80 -14.78 19.80
CA ARG A 127 7.56 -14.58 21.04
C ARG A 127 6.93 -13.51 21.94
N ALA A 128 6.47 -12.40 21.35
CA ALA A 128 5.75 -11.37 22.10
C ALA A 128 4.50 -11.95 22.78
N LEU A 129 3.70 -12.74 22.06
CA LEU A 129 2.51 -13.40 22.60
C LEU A 129 2.84 -14.43 23.70
N GLN A 130 3.92 -15.21 23.54
CA GLN A 130 4.38 -16.19 24.52
C GLN A 130 4.94 -15.54 25.80
N SER A 131 5.51 -14.34 25.69
CA SER A 131 6.03 -13.59 26.84
C SER A 131 4.93 -12.99 27.72
N MET A 132 3.68 -12.97 27.24
CA MET A 132 2.56 -12.45 28.01
C MET A 132 2.19 -13.41 29.13
N PRO A 133 1.88 -12.92 30.34
CA PRO A 133 1.42 -13.80 31.40
C PRO A 133 0.10 -14.48 30.98
N PRO A 134 -0.07 -15.76 31.34
CA PRO A 134 -1.25 -16.54 30.96
C PRO A 134 -2.53 -15.95 31.54
N SER A 135 -3.67 -16.27 30.92
CA SER A 135 -4.98 -15.88 31.46
C SER A 135 -5.20 -16.54 32.81
N LEU A 136 -5.30 -15.73 33.86
CA LEU A 136 -5.53 -16.21 35.22
C LEU A 136 -6.98 -16.69 35.33
N GLY A 137 -7.17 -17.93 35.80
CA GLY A 137 -8.49 -18.44 36.19
C GLY A 137 -9.50 -18.66 35.06
N GLY A 138 -9.02 -18.93 33.84
CA GLY A 138 -9.91 -19.22 32.70
C GLY A 138 -10.69 -18.02 32.17
N VAL A 139 -10.34 -16.81 32.60
CA VAL A 139 -10.97 -15.57 32.13
C VAL A 139 -10.55 -15.29 30.68
N PRO A 140 -11.49 -15.13 29.72
CA PRO A 140 -11.16 -14.80 28.34
C PRO A 140 -10.32 -13.54 28.22
N GLN A 141 -9.32 -13.57 27.33
CA GLN A 141 -8.37 -12.48 27.15
C GLN A 141 -8.30 -12.07 25.67
N THR A 142 -8.76 -10.86 25.38
CA THR A 142 -8.52 -10.19 24.08
C THR A 142 -7.13 -9.58 24.10
N VAL A 143 -6.28 -9.91 23.12
CA VAL A 143 -4.95 -9.32 22.98
C VAL A 143 -4.92 -8.41 21.77
N VAL A 144 -4.52 -7.15 21.95
CA VAL A 144 -4.31 -6.18 20.88
C VAL A 144 -2.81 -5.90 20.79
N LEU A 145 -2.16 -6.35 19.73
CA LEU A 145 -0.77 -6.05 19.44
C LEU A 145 -0.69 -4.84 18.52
N VAL A 146 0.13 -3.87 18.86
CA VAL A 146 0.27 -2.63 18.12
C VAL A 146 1.70 -2.51 17.63
N SER A 147 1.93 -2.54 16.32
CA SER A 147 3.25 -2.32 15.72
C SER A 147 3.35 -0.93 15.11
N THR A 148 4.40 -0.19 15.45
CA THR A 148 4.68 1.10 14.80
C THR A 148 5.54 0.97 13.54
N SER A 149 6.09 -0.21 13.26
CA SER A 149 6.83 -0.52 12.03
C SER A 149 6.09 -1.46 11.08
N GLY A 150 4.89 -1.89 11.46
CA GLY A 150 4.11 -2.86 10.72
C GLY A 150 4.41 -4.32 11.06
N PHE A 151 3.70 -5.20 10.40
CA PHE A 151 3.81 -6.66 10.47
C PHE A 151 4.14 -7.20 9.09
N ALA A 152 4.97 -8.23 9.04
CA ALA A 152 5.18 -9.00 7.82
C ALA A 152 3.89 -9.77 7.46
N GLY A 153 3.67 -10.04 6.17
CA GLY A 153 2.43 -10.67 5.69
C GLY A 153 2.13 -12.03 6.32
N ASP A 154 3.16 -12.80 6.69
CA ASP A 154 3.03 -14.08 7.39
C ASP A 154 2.64 -13.92 8.88
N ALA A 155 3.02 -12.80 9.50
CA ALA A 155 2.64 -12.45 10.86
C ALA A 155 1.17 -12.03 10.97
N LEU A 156 0.59 -11.47 9.90
CA LEU A 156 -0.84 -11.11 9.83
C LEU A 156 -1.75 -12.33 10.03
N GLY A 157 -1.30 -13.52 9.62
CA GLY A 157 -2.00 -14.78 9.88
C GLY A 157 -2.16 -15.12 11.37
N LEU A 158 -1.48 -14.42 12.28
CA LEU A 158 -1.66 -14.57 13.73
C LEU A 158 -2.83 -13.74 14.28
N ALA A 159 -3.47 -12.90 13.47
CA ALA A 159 -4.70 -12.17 13.79
C ALA A 159 -5.92 -13.12 13.78
N GLU A 160 -5.86 -14.15 14.60
CA GLU A 160 -6.83 -15.25 14.65
C GLU A 160 -7.39 -15.43 16.06
N ARG A 161 -8.44 -16.25 16.15
CA ARG A 161 -9.00 -16.66 17.43
C ARG A 161 -8.19 -17.82 18.00
N ARG A 162 -7.64 -17.64 19.21
CA ARG A 162 -6.90 -18.67 19.93
C ARG A 162 -7.72 -19.23 21.11
N PRO A 163 -7.32 -20.37 21.69
CA PRO A 163 -7.97 -20.90 22.90
C PRO A 163 -8.00 -19.92 24.09
N GLY A 164 -7.08 -18.94 24.13
CA GLY A 164 -7.05 -17.89 25.15
C GLY A 164 -7.90 -16.64 24.84
N GLY A 165 -8.40 -16.52 23.60
CA GLY A 165 -9.14 -15.36 23.10
C GLY A 165 -8.62 -14.85 21.75
N PRO A 166 -9.23 -13.79 21.22
CA PRO A 166 -8.86 -13.18 19.94
C PRO A 166 -7.53 -12.43 20.04
N VAL A 167 -6.75 -12.49 18.97
CA VAL A 167 -5.57 -11.64 18.75
C VAL A 167 -5.90 -10.64 17.65
N ILE A 168 -5.80 -9.36 17.95
CA ILE A 168 -5.99 -8.24 17.02
C ILE A 168 -4.61 -7.61 16.78
N LEU A 169 -4.28 -7.33 15.52
CA LEU A 169 -3.04 -6.69 15.12
C LEU A 169 -3.33 -5.30 14.57
N ALA A 170 -2.72 -4.26 15.12
CA ALA A 170 -2.85 -2.89 14.67
C ALA A 170 -1.49 -2.37 14.19
N GLU A 171 -1.42 -1.83 12.98
CA GLU A 171 -0.19 -1.31 12.39
C GLU A 171 -0.38 0.04 11.71
N ILE A 172 0.71 0.78 11.58
CA ILE A 172 0.76 1.99 10.77
C ILE A 172 0.89 1.59 9.30
N ASN A 173 0.03 2.14 8.44
CA ASN A 173 0.08 1.89 7.00
C ASN A 173 1.03 2.86 6.27
N ASP A 174 1.28 2.56 5.00
CA ASP A 174 2.21 3.35 4.18
C ASP A 174 1.76 4.80 3.99
N ALA A 175 0.44 5.01 3.94
CA ALA A 175 -0.21 6.30 3.90
C ALA A 175 -0.19 7.06 5.24
N GLY A 176 0.38 6.52 6.32
CA GLY A 176 0.48 7.19 7.61
C GLY A 176 -0.77 7.15 8.49
N GLY A 177 -1.77 6.36 8.10
CA GLY A 177 -2.91 5.99 8.96
C GLY A 177 -2.69 4.66 9.68
N TRP A 178 -3.78 4.04 10.09
CA TRP A 178 -3.76 2.75 10.78
C TRP A 178 -4.53 1.68 10.01
N THR A 179 -3.99 0.47 10.00
CA THR A 179 -4.68 -0.74 9.54
C THR A 179 -4.83 -1.68 10.74
N ILE A 180 -6.05 -2.14 10.99
CA ILE A 180 -6.35 -3.02 12.13
C ILE A 180 -6.91 -4.33 11.59
N HIS A 181 -6.14 -5.39 11.76
CA HIS A 181 -6.47 -6.76 11.40
C HIS A 181 -7.10 -7.45 12.59
N ALA A 182 -8.33 -7.92 12.45
CA ALA A 182 -9.06 -8.59 13.50
C ALA A 182 -9.66 -9.91 13.01
N PRO A 183 -9.83 -10.90 13.90
CA PRO A 183 -10.47 -12.16 13.54
C PRO A 183 -11.95 -11.93 13.21
N PRO A 184 -12.59 -12.84 12.43
CA PRO A 184 -13.99 -12.73 12.09
C PRO A 184 -14.89 -12.54 13.32
N GLY A 185 -15.77 -11.56 13.25
CA GLY A 185 -16.66 -11.16 14.34
C GLY A 185 -16.11 -10.06 15.24
N TYR A 186 -14.86 -9.58 15.09
CA TYR A 186 -14.30 -8.49 15.90
C TYR A 186 -14.10 -7.18 15.11
N GLU A 187 -14.75 -7.04 13.96
CA GLU A 187 -14.66 -5.88 13.07
C GLU A 187 -15.13 -4.60 13.78
N ASP A 188 -16.18 -4.69 14.60
CA ASP A 188 -16.68 -3.55 15.39
C ASP A 188 -15.64 -3.04 16.39
N LEU A 189 -14.91 -3.95 17.06
CA LEU A 189 -13.87 -3.59 18.01
C LEU A 189 -12.66 -3.02 17.27
N ALA A 190 -12.29 -3.59 16.13
CA ALA A 190 -11.23 -3.08 15.27
C ALA A 190 -11.52 -1.64 14.81
N SER A 191 -12.73 -1.37 14.35
CA SER A 191 -13.19 -0.03 13.95
C SER A 191 -13.14 0.97 15.10
N GLN A 192 -13.50 0.54 16.33
CA GLN A 192 -13.40 1.40 17.52
C GLN A 192 -11.96 1.67 17.94
N LEU A 193 -11.07 0.68 17.81
CA LEU A 193 -9.66 0.78 18.17
C LEU A 193 -8.87 1.73 17.25
N ASP A 194 -9.40 2.08 16.08
CA ASP A 194 -8.77 3.05 15.18
C ASP A 194 -8.57 4.40 15.91
N PRO A 195 -7.30 4.84 16.08
CA PRO A 195 -7.00 6.08 16.76
C PRO A 195 -7.20 7.33 15.89
N GLU A 196 -7.47 7.17 14.58
CA GLU A 196 -7.79 8.28 13.72
C GLU A 196 -9.26 8.68 13.83
N THR A 197 -9.49 9.97 14.04
CA THR A 197 -10.83 10.54 13.93
C THR A 197 -11.27 10.62 12.47
N LEU A 198 -12.58 10.72 12.23
CA LEU A 198 -13.11 10.97 10.89
C LEU A 198 -12.46 12.20 10.25
N SER A 199 -12.31 13.29 11.01
CA SER A 199 -11.67 14.53 10.54
C SER A 199 -10.20 14.33 10.14
N GLN A 200 -9.44 13.52 10.88
CA GLN A 200 -8.04 13.21 10.54
C GLN A 200 -7.94 12.38 9.25
N LYS A 201 -8.87 11.43 9.06
CA LYS A 201 -8.96 10.66 7.80
C LYS A 201 -9.30 11.56 6.61
N GLN A 202 -10.28 12.45 6.78
CA GLN A 202 -10.64 13.43 5.74
C GLN A 202 -9.47 14.35 5.42
N GLU A 203 -8.74 14.81 6.44
CA GLU A 203 -7.57 15.67 6.24
C GLU A 203 -6.45 14.95 5.48
N ARG A 204 -6.21 13.67 5.78
CA ARG A 204 -5.26 12.83 5.05
C ARG A 204 -5.65 12.68 3.57
N VAL A 205 -6.94 12.53 3.28
CA VAL A 205 -7.45 12.54 1.89
C VAL A 205 -7.17 13.89 1.22
N ARG A 206 -7.40 15.01 1.90
CA ARG A 206 -7.09 16.36 1.35
C ARG A 206 -5.61 16.54 1.06
N GLN A 207 -4.74 16.15 2.00
CA GLN A 207 -3.29 16.19 1.80
C GLN A 207 -2.84 15.36 0.61
N GLU A 208 -3.46 14.19 0.38
CA GLU A 208 -3.16 13.35 -0.77
C GLU A 208 -3.62 13.97 -2.10
N ILE A 209 -4.76 14.67 -2.10
CA ILE A 209 -5.26 15.42 -3.27
C ILE A 209 -4.32 16.58 -3.57
N ASP A 210 -3.91 17.34 -2.55
CA ASP A 210 -3.04 18.51 -2.68
C ASP A 210 -1.61 18.13 -3.12
N ALA A 211 -1.11 16.97 -2.66
CA ALA A 211 0.18 16.43 -3.08
C ALA A 211 0.16 15.84 -4.50
N GLY A 212 -1.02 15.48 -5.02
CA GLY A 212 -1.18 14.82 -6.31
C GLY A 212 -0.99 15.78 -7.49
N ALA A 213 0.16 15.67 -8.18
CA ALA A 213 0.39 16.31 -9.48
C ALA A 213 -0.56 15.79 -10.60
N ASP A 214 -1.26 14.68 -10.36
CA ASP A 214 -2.14 14.01 -11.33
C ASP A 214 -3.43 14.78 -11.66
N LEU A 215 -3.76 15.84 -10.91
CA LEU A 215 -4.89 16.73 -11.25
C LEU A 215 -4.67 17.43 -12.60
N PHE A 216 -3.42 17.53 -13.08
CA PHE A 216 -3.08 18.13 -14.37
C PHE A 216 -3.15 17.16 -15.56
N THR A 217 -3.04 15.84 -15.33
CA THR A 217 -2.85 14.85 -16.41
C THR A 217 -4.08 13.98 -16.67
N GLY A 218 -4.91 13.70 -15.67
CA GLY A 218 -6.05 12.79 -15.86
C GLY A 218 -7.11 12.78 -14.76
N GLY A 219 -6.97 13.64 -13.73
CA GLY A 219 -7.87 13.63 -12.58
C GLY A 219 -7.56 12.51 -11.59
N VAL A 220 -8.13 12.63 -10.40
CA VAL A 220 -7.89 11.76 -9.25
C VAL A 220 -9.14 10.94 -8.98
N SER A 221 -9.09 9.63 -9.25
CA SER A 221 -10.19 8.71 -8.98
C SER A 221 -10.29 8.37 -7.48
N ALA A 222 -11.51 8.34 -6.95
CA ALA A 222 -11.79 7.97 -5.55
C ALA A 222 -11.27 6.58 -5.19
N GLU A 223 -11.35 5.61 -6.12
CA GLU A 223 -10.86 4.24 -5.94
C GLU A 223 -9.34 4.21 -5.73
N LYS A 224 -8.54 4.80 -6.63
CA LYS A 224 -7.07 4.89 -6.46
C LYS A 224 -6.67 5.56 -5.14
N VAL A 225 -7.37 6.62 -4.74
CA VAL A 225 -7.11 7.30 -3.44
C VAL A 225 -7.49 6.41 -2.26
N SER A 226 -8.65 5.73 -2.34
CA SER A 226 -9.13 4.79 -1.33
C SER A 226 -8.17 3.61 -1.12
N GLU A 227 -7.70 2.99 -2.21
CA GLU A 227 -6.72 1.91 -2.18
C GLU A 227 -5.38 2.37 -1.58
N ARG A 228 -4.85 3.50 -2.05
CA ARG A 228 -3.59 4.06 -1.57
C ARG A 228 -3.65 4.41 -0.08
N LEU A 229 -4.71 5.07 0.36
CA LEU A 229 -4.86 5.52 1.76
C LEU A 229 -5.40 4.46 2.72
N HIS A 230 -5.85 3.32 2.17
CA HIS A 230 -6.57 2.27 2.89
C HIS A 230 -7.79 2.81 3.65
N LEU A 231 -8.57 3.67 2.98
CA LEU A 231 -9.76 4.31 3.55
C LEU A 231 -11.03 3.84 2.82
N PRO A 232 -12.20 3.81 3.48
CA PRO A 232 -13.46 3.47 2.81
C PRO A 232 -13.73 4.42 1.64
N GLN A 233 -14.08 3.86 0.48
CA GLN A 233 -14.35 4.63 -0.74
C GLN A 233 -15.43 5.71 -0.53
N THR A 234 -16.48 5.41 0.23
CA THR A 234 -17.57 6.36 0.54
C THR A 234 -17.08 7.63 1.23
N LEU A 235 -16.12 7.50 2.15
CA LEU A 235 -15.49 8.64 2.84
C LEU A 235 -14.64 9.46 1.88
N VAL A 236 -13.85 8.79 1.04
CA VAL A 236 -13.00 9.47 0.04
C VAL A 236 -13.86 10.25 -0.95
N GLU A 237 -14.96 9.66 -1.43
CA GLU A 237 -15.90 10.32 -2.33
C GLU A 237 -16.55 11.56 -1.71
N GLU A 238 -16.96 11.48 -0.43
CA GLU A 238 -17.50 12.63 0.29
C GLU A 238 -16.48 13.77 0.35
N VAL A 239 -15.22 13.45 0.67
CA VAL A 239 -14.14 14.45 0.74
C VAL A 239 -13.83 15.03 -0.63
N LEU A 240 -13.82 14.23 -1.70
CA LEU A 240 -13.59 14.73 -3.06
C LEU A 240 -14.70 15.71 -3.49
N ARG A 241 -15.97 15.40 -3.18
CA ARG A 241 -17.09 16.31 -3.46
C ARG A 241 -16.98 17.61 -2.64
N GLU A 242 -16.68 17.50 -1.36
CA GLU A 242 -16.47 18.66 -0.47
C GLU A 242 -15.30 19.53 -0.97
N HIS A 243 -14.20 18.89 -1.37
CA HIS A 243 -13.00 19.57 -1.85
C HIS A 243 -13.24 20.28 -3.19
N ALA A 244 -14.01 19.69 -4.11
CA ALA A 244 -14.43 20.35 -5.34
C ALA A 244 -15.33 21.56 -5.09
N GLN A 245 -16.26 21.48 -4.12
CA GLN A 245 -17.13 22.60 -3.78
C GLN A 245 -16.36 23.80 -3.19
N LYS A 246 -15.30 23.54 -2.43
CA LYS A 246 -14.49 24.59 -1.78
C LYS A 246 -13.48 25.26 -2.72
N ASN A 247 -13.02 24.57 -3.76
CA ASN A 247 -11.96 25.05 -4.64
C ASN A 247 -12.53 25.40 -6.03
N PRO A 248 -12.72 26.70 -6.34
CA PRO A 248 -13.19 27.12 -7.66
C PRO A 248 -12.14 26.72 -8.69
N GLY A 249 -12.53 25.91 -9.67
CA GLY A 249 -11.60 25.32 -10.63
C GLY A 249 -11.40 23.82 -10.46
N LEU A 250 -12.05 23.17 -9.49
CA LEU A 250 -12.18 21.72 -9.41
C LEU A 250 -13.64 21.31 -9.60
N ALA A 251 -13.85 20.13 -10.17
CA ALA A 251 -15.17 19.53 -10.28
C ALA A 251 -15.07 18.02 -10.11
N THR A 252 -16.12 17.42 -9.57
CA THR A 252 -16.26 15.97 -9.49
C THR A 252 -17.19 15.47 -10.60
N GLY A 253 -16.93 14.29 -11.11
CA GLY A 253 -17.79 13.62 -12.08
C GLY A 253 -17.71 12.11 -11.91
N THR A 254 -18.68 11.40 -12.45
CA THR A 254 -18.68 9.93 -12.45
C THR A 254 -18.16 9.46 -13.81
N PHE A 255 -17.17 8.58 -13.80
CA PHE A 255 -16.59 7.94 -14.97
C PHE A 255 -16.59 6.43 -14.77
N GLU A 256 -17.22 5.69 -15.69
CA GLU A 256 -17.38 4.22 -15.56
C GLU A 256 -17.99 3.80 -14.20
N GLY A 257 -18.89 4.61 -13.65
CA GLY A 257 -19.48 4.39 -12.32
C GLY A 257 -18.59 4.78 -11.13
N LYS A 258 -17.40 5.32 -11.37
CA LYS A 258 -16.42 5.71 -10.33
C LYS A 258 -16.31 7.24 -10.24
N LEU A 259 -16.27 7.78 -9.02
CA LEU A 259 -16.11 9.22 -8.84
C LEU A 259 -14.66 9.65 -9.12
N VAL A 260 -14.49 10.67 -9.97
CA VAL A 260 -13.20 11.28 -10.32
C VAL A 260 -13.26 12.78 -10.05
N LEU A 261 -12.21 13.30 -9.41
CA LEU A 261 -11.97 14.73 -9.21
C LEU A 261 -11.04 15.25 -10.32
N TYR A 262 -11.43 16.30 -11.02
CA TYR A 262 -10.64 16.89 -12.11
C TYR A 262 -10.71 18.42 -12.06
N ARG A 263 -9.83 19.10 -12.80
CA ARG A 263 -9.79 20.56 -12.87
C ARG A 263 -10.88 21.09 -13.80
N ALA A 264 -11.80 21.92 -13.31
CA ALA A 264 -12.79 22.61 -14.13
C ALA A 264 -12.10 23.45 -15.23
N GLY A 265 -12.46 23.20 -16.48
CA GLY A 265 -11.73 23.67 -17.68
C GLY A 265 -11.04 22.52 -18.43
N MET A 266 -10.61 21.48 -17.72
CA MET A 266 -10.39 20.13 -18.25
C MET A 266 -11.66 19.35 -17.97
N SER A 267 -12.60 19.34 -18.89
CA SER A 267 -13.97 18.96 -18.57
C SER A 267 -14.17 17.51 -18.12
N ALA A 268 -15.16 17.33 -17.25
CA ALA A 268 -15.73 16.05 -16.83
C ALA A 268 -16.05 15.14 -18.02
N PRO A 269 -15.87 13.82 -17.94
CA PRO A 269 -16.49 12.91 -18.89
C PRO A 269 -18.01 13.12 -18.95
N ALA A 270 -18.56 13.08 -20.16
CA ALA A 270 -19.95 13.43 -20.49
C ALA A 270 -21.05 12.67 -19.71
N ASP A 271 -20.71 11.64 -18.95
CA ASP A 271 -21.65 10.91 -18.09
C ASP A 271 -22.01 11.64 -16.79
N ALA A 272 -21.32 12.73 -16.44
CA ALA A 272 -21.62 13.53 -15.26
C ALA A 272 -22.75 14.57 -15.45
N ILE A 273 -23.30 14.71 -16.66
CA ILE A 273 -24.45 15.58 -16.94
C ILE A 273 -25.72 14.72 -17.10
N GLY A 274 -26.35 14.42 -15.97
CA GLY A 274 -27.79 14.18 -15.87
C GLY A 274 -28.28 12.78 -16.19
N GLU A 275 -28.49 11.99 -15.14
CA GLU A 275 -29.26 10.74 -15.10
C GLU A 275 -30.78 10.93 -15.40
N ASN A 276 -31.21 12.08 -15.93
CA ASN A 276 -32.62 12.41 -16.18
C ASN A 276 -32.90 13.19 -17.47
N MET A 277 -31.98 13.23 -18.46
CA MET A 277 -32.38 13.71 -19.79
C MET A 277 -33.00 12.56 -20.61
N PRO A 278 -34.24 12.72 -21.10
CA PRO A 278 -34.86 11.73 -21.96
C PRO A 278 -33.99 11.46 -23.19
N PHE A 279 -33.89 10.20 -23.60
CA PHE A 279 -33.20 9.74 -24.82
C PHE A 279 -33.48 10.64 -26.05
N TRP A 280 -34.69 11.22 -26.13
CA TRP A 280 -35.09 12.15 -27.17
C TRP A 280 -34.34 13.49 -27.19
N GLU A 281 -33.84 14.01 -26.06
CA GLU A 281 -32.98 15.22 -26.03
C GLU A 281 -31.54 14.92 -26.43
N LYS A 282 -31.00 13.73 -26.11
CA LYS A 282 -29.71 13.27 -26.66
C LYS A 282 -29.74 13.17 -28.18
N VAL A 283 -30.83 12.64 -28.75
CA VAL A 283 -31.00 12.55 -30.21
C VAL A 283 -31.20 13.93 -30.84
N LYS A 284 -31.91 14.86 -30.17
CA LYS A 284 -32.04 16.26 -30.65
C LYS A 284 -30.74 17.05 -30.53
N GLY A 285 -29.86 16.72 -29.59
CA GLY A 285 -28.52 17.31 -29.47
C GLY A 285 -27.54 16.87 -30.56
N ILE A 286 -27.70 15.64 -31.07
CA ILE A 286 -26.83 15.08 -32.14
C ILE A 286 -27.33 15.49 -33.54
N PHE A 287 -28.64 15.67 -33.74
CA PHE A 287 -29.21 16.12 -35.03
C PHE A 287 -29.61 17.60 -35.06
N GLY A 288 -29.50 18.30 -33.93
CA GLY A 288 -29.61 19.74 -33.86
C GLY A 288 -28.37 20.35 -34.49
N ARG A 289 -28.49 20.73 -35.76
CA ARG A 289 -27.51 21.47 -36.57
C ARG A 289 -27.28 22.90 -36.04
N GLY A 290 -27.03 23.03 -34.74
CA GLY A 290 -26.62 24.24 -34.06
C GLY A 290 -25.20 24.02 -33.56
N GLU A 291 -24.31 24.95 -33.88
CA GLU A 291 -22.92 24.98 -33.43
C GLU A 291 -22.80 24.47 -31.99
N GLU A 292 -22.19 23.30 -31.82
CA GLU A 292 -21.74 22.86 -30.51
C GLU A 292 -20.74 23.91 -30.01
N SER A 293 -21.13 24.65 -28.97
CA SER A 293 -20.34 25.78 -28.46
C SER A 293 -18.92 25.32 -28.24
N ARG A 294 -17.94 26.05 -28.78
CA ARG A 294 -16.52 25.68 -28.81
C ARG A 294 -15.95 25.16 -27.48
N ASP A 295 -16.39 25.74 -26.36
CA ASP A 295 -16.00 25.29 -25.02
C ASP A 295 -16.39 23.82 -24.77
N LYS A 296 -17.54 23.36 -25.28
CA LYS A 296 -17.98 21.96 -25.23
C LYS A 296 -17.13 21.04 -26.11
N LYS A 297 -16.58 21.54 -27.23
CA LYS A 297 -15.67 20.75 -28.09
C LYS A 297 -14.30 20.56 -27.45
N VAL A 298 -13.69 21.64 -26.95
CA VAL A 298 -12.43 21.56 -26.18
C VAL A 298 -12.59 20.60 -25.01
N THR A 299 -13.74 20.70 -24.36
CA THR A 299 -14.19 19.80 -23.31
C THR A 299 -14.21 18.33 -23.77
N ARG A 300 -14.98 17.99 -24.80
CA ARG A 300 -15.06 16.63 -25.34
C ARG A 300 -13.69 16.06 -25.70
N LEU A 301 -12.85 16.85 -26.37
CA LEU A 301 -11.50 16.44 -26.75
C LEU A 301 -10.61 16.19 -25.52
N ALA A 302 -10.68 17.03 -24.49
CA ALA A 302 -9.96 16.80 -23.23
C ALA A 302 -10.40 15.51 -22.53
N GLN A 303 -11.69 15.17 -22.56
CA GLN A 303 -12.20 13.91 -22.02
C GLN A 303 -11.66 12.71 -22.78
N GLU A 304 -11.70 12.76 -24.12
CA GLU A 304 -11.22 11.70 -24.98
C GLU A 304 -9.72 11.47 -24.78
N LYS A 305 -8.93 12.54 -24.62
CA LYS A 305 -7.52 12.47 -24.24
C LYS A 305 -7.31 11.76 -22.90
N ALA A 306 -8.08 12.11 -21.86
CA ALA A 306 -7.95 11.47 -20.55
C ALA A 306 -8.28 9.97 -20.60
N LEU A 307 -9.32 9.60 -21.35
CA LEU A 307 -9.72 8.21 -21.58
C LEU A 307 -8.63 7.42 -22.32
N LEU A 308 -8.08 8.00 -23.38
CA LEU A 308 -6.95 7.43 -24.12
C LEU A 308 -5.72 7.28 -23.22
N GLY A 309 -5.44 8.25 -22.35
CA GLY A 309 -4.38 8.17 -21.34
C GLY A 309 -4.57 6.99 -20.39
N GLN A 310 -5.78 6.78 -19.86
CA GLN A 310 -6.08 5.63 -19.00
C GLN A 310 -5.97 4.30 -19.75
N GLN A 311 -6.42 4.22 -21.01
CA GLN A 311 -6.25 3.04 -21.84
C GLN A 311 -4.77 2.72 -22.08
N ARG A 312 -3.95 3.75 -22.28
CA ARG A 312 -2.49 3.63 -22.42
C ARG A 312 -1.85 3.06 -21.14
N ASP A 313 -2.19 3.60 -19.98
CA ASP A 313 -1.64 3.14 -18.70
C ASP A 313 -2.04 1.69 -18.41
N LYS A 314 -3.27 1.32 -18.76
CA LYS A 314 -3.75 -0.07 -18.67
C LYS A 314 -2.99 -0.99 -19.62
N ALA A 315 -2.72 -0.55 -20.85
CA ALA A 315 -1.94 -1.29 -21.82
C ALA A 315 -0.49 -1.52 -21.34
N TYR A 316 0.16 -0.51 -20.74
CA TYR A 316 1.48 -0.69 -20.12
C TYR A 316 1.46 -1.70 -18.97
N THR A 317 0.47 -1.61 -18.08
CA THR A 317 0.29 -2.61 -17.00
C THR A 317 0.12 -4.03 -17.55
N GLU A 318 -0.60 -4.19 -18.66
CA GLU A 318 -0.77 -5.50 -19.31
C GLU A 318 0.55 -6.02 -19.91
N ILE A 319 1.37 -5.14 -20.52
CA ILE A 319 2.70 -5.50 -21.00
C ILE A 319 3.56 -6.03 -19.85
N GLU A 320 3.62 -5.32 -18.71
CA GLU A 320 4.41 -5.75 -17.54
C GLU A 320 3.99 -7.15 -17.03
N LEU A 321 2.68 -7.42 -16.98
CA LEU A 321 2.17 -8.74 -16.57
C LEU A 321 2.55 -9.85 -17.57
N VAL A 322 2.48 -9.56 -18.87
CA VAL A 322 2.86 -10.51 -19.93
C VAL A 322 4.37 -10.79 -19.91
N GLU A 323 5.20 -9.76 -19.74
CA GLU A 323 6.65 -9.87 -19.60
C GLU A 323 7.05 -10.67 -18.36
N LYS A 324 6.40 -10.44 -17.22
CA LYS A 324 6.65 -11.22 -16.00
C LYS A 324 6.35 -12.71 -16.22
N LYS A 325 5.25 -13.02 -16.91
CA LYS A 325 4.90 -14.41 -17.27
C LYS A 325 5.91 -15.02 -18.24
N GLU A 326 6.39 -14.27 -19.23
CA GLU A 326 7.48 -14.71 -20.12
C GLU A 326 8.76 -15.04 -19.34
N GLN A 327 9.13 -14.20 -18.36
CA GLN A 327 10.29 -14.44 -17.49
C GLN A 327 10.12 -15.71 -16.64
N GLU A 328 8.93 -15.96 -16.10
CA GLU A 328 8.62 -17.19 -15.35
C GLU A 328 8.73 -18.44 -16.22
N LEU A 329 8.15 -18.42 -17.42
CA LEU A 329 8.26 -19.52 -18.39
C LEU A 329 9.70 -19.75 -18.84
N THR A 330 10.47 -18.68 -19.05
CA THR A 330 11.90 -18.74 -19.38
C THR A 330 12.71 -19.39 -18.26
N LYS A 331 12.37 -19.14 -16.99
CA LYS A 331 13.02 -19.79 -15.83
C LYS A 331 12.68 -21.29 -15.72
N GLN A 332 11.48 -21.70 -16.13
CA GLN A 332 11.04 -23.10 -16.12
C GLN A 332 11.62 -23.93 -17.28
N PHE A 333 12.02 -23.28 -18.37
CA PHE A 333 12.56 -23.92 -19.57
C PHE A 333 13.71 -24.94 -19.34
N PRO A 334 14.77 -24.66 -18.55
CA PRO A 334 15.87 -25.61 -18.34
C PRO A 334 15.48 -26.86 -17.55
N GLU A 335 14.43 -26.79 -16.72
CA GLU A 335 13.96 -27.91 -15.89
C GLU A 335 12.92 -28.79 -16.61
N ALA A 336 12.40 -28.29 -17.73
CA ALA A 336 11.34 -28.91 -18.49
C ALA A 336 11.85 -30.06 -19.40
N THR A 337 11.02 -31.08 -19.59
CA THR A 337 11.28 -32.15 -20.58
C THR A 337 11.29 -31.57 -22.02
N PRO A 338 11.92 -32.22 -23.00
CA PRO A 338 11.98 -31.70 -24.38
C PRO A 338 10.61 -31.39 -25.00
N LEU A 339 9.57 -32.17 -24.64
CA LEU A 339 8.20 -31.90 -25.07
C LEU A 339 7.61 -30.67 -24.37
N ALA A 340 7.86 -30.52 -23.06
CA ALA A 340 7.46 -29.34 -22.30
C ALA A 340 8.22 -28.08 -22.75
N GLN A 341 9.48 -28.18 -23.16
CA GLN A 341 10.26 -27.08 -23.73
C GLN A 341 9.63 -26.54 -25.03
N LYS A 342 9.17 -27.42 -25.93
CA LYS A 342 8.44 -27.00 -27.14
C LYS A 342 7.14 -26.26 -26.82
N ARG A 343 6.41 -26.74 -25.80
CA ARG A 343 5.19 -26.06 -25.32
C ARG A 343 5.50 -24.69 -24.72
N ILE A 344 6.50 -24.61 -23.85
CA ILE A 344 6.96 -23.35 -23.24
C ILE A 344 7.39 -22.36 -24.33
N ALA A 345 8.15 -22.79 -25.34
CA ALA A 345 8.56 -21.94 -26.46
C ALA A 345 7.36 -21.43 -27.27
N THR A 346 6.34 -22.27 -27.47
CA THR A 346 5.09 -21.87 -28.13
C THR A 346 4.33 -20.83 -27.30
N GLU A 347 4.22 -21.03 -25.99
CA GLU A 347 3.57 -20.08 -25.08
C GLU A 347 4.33 -18.73 -25.04
N ILE A 348 5.66 -18.75 -24.97
CA ILE A 348 6.50 -17.54 -25.04
C ILE A 348 6.30 -16.81 -26.38
N SER A 349 6.27 -17.53 -27.51
CA SER A 349 6.02 -16.93 -28.83
C SER A 349 4.65 -16.23 -28.88
N GLN A 350 3.62 -16.82 -28.28
CA GLN A 350 2.29 -16.20 -28.17
C GLN A 350 2.28 -14.96 -27.27
N LEU A 351 3.03 -14.99 -26.15
CA LEU A 351 3.17 -13.83 -25.26
C LEU A 351 3.89 -12.68 -25.94
N ARG A 352 4.99 -12.93 -26.66
CA ARG A 352 5.70 -11.89 -27.45
C ARG A 352 4.80 -11.24 -28.50
N LYS A 353 4.03 -12.03 -29.25
CA LYS A 353 3.03 -11.51 -30.20
C LYS A 353 1.92 -10.71 -29.52
N ARG A 354 1.56 -11.04 -28.28
CA ARG A 354 0.62 -10.24 -27.49
C ARG A 354 1.23 -8.90 -27.10
N VAL A 355 2.48 -8.88 -26.62
CA VAL A 355 3.21 -7.63 -26.31
C VAL A 355 3.28 -6.74 -27.55
N GLU A 356 3.64 -7.28 -28.72
CA GLU A 356 3.71 -6.52 -29.97
C GLU A 356 2.37 -5.88 -30.33
N ARG A 357 1.26 -6.61 -30.20
CA ARG A 357 -0.09 -6.05 -30.43
C ARG A 357 -0.44 -4.94 -29.44
N ILE A 358 -0.10 -5.11 -28.16
CA ILE A 358 -0.34 -4.07 -27.16
C ILE A 358 0.53 -2.83 -27.43
N GLN A 359 1.79 -3.01 -27.87
CA GLN A 359 2.66 -1.91 -28.27
C GLN A 359 2.13 -1.15 -29.50
N GLN A 360 1.57 -1.86 -30.48
CA GLN A 360 0.88 -1.25 -31.62
C GLN A 360 -0.33 -0.43 -31.16
N LEU A 361 -1.14 -0.97 -30.24
CA LEU A 361 -2.27 -0.25 -29.64
C LEU A 361 -1.80 1.02 -28.93
N VAL A 362 -0.75 0.95 -28.11
CA VAL A 362 -0.15 2.10 -27.43
C VAL A 362 0.31 3.17 -28.43
N SER A 363 0.97 2.75 -29.52
CA SER A 363 1.39 3.69 -30.59
C SER A 363 0.19 4.39 -31.25
N THR A 364 -0.91 3.66 -31.49
CA THR A 364 -2.15 4.25 -32.00
C THR A 364 -2.77 5.23 -31.01
N ILE A 365 -2.81 4.87 -29.72
CA ILE A 365 -3.31 5.75 -28.66
C ILE A 365 -2.48 7.04 -28.58
N ASP A 366 -1.15 6.96 -28.61
CA ASP A 366 -0.29 8.14 -28.58
C ASP A 366 -0.50 9.04 -29.82
N LYS A 367 -0.71 8.46 -31.00
CA LYS A 367 -1.09 9.23 -32.20
C LYS A 367 -2.41 9.97 -32.03
N LYS A 368 -3.43 9.30 -31.49
CA LYS A 368 -4.74 9.92 -31.19
C LYS A 368 -4.59 11.05 -30.18
N ILE A 369 -3.83 10.85 -29.11
CA ILE A 369 -3.54 11.88 -28.10
C ILE A 369 -2.88 13.09 -28.76
N ASN A 370 -1.88 12.91 -29.63
CA ASN A 370 -1.19 14.01 -30.31
C ASN A 370 -2.12 14.79 -31.25
N ILE A 371 -3.02 14.11 -31.97
CA ILE A 371 -4.03 14.76 -32.82
C ILE A 371 -4.97 15.60 -31.96
N ILE A 372 -5.47 15.03 -30.86
CA ILE A 372 -6.36 15.72 -29.92
C ILE A 372 -5.66 16.92 -29.29
N GLU A 373 -4.40 16.80 -28.87
CA GLU A 373 -3.61 17.90 -28.32
C GLU A 373 -3.46 19.04 -29.33
N THR A 374 -3.16 18.71 -30.59
CA THR A 374 -3.07 19.69 -31.68
C THR A 374 -4.42 20.37 -31.91
N GLY A 375 -5.52 19.60 -31.91
CA GLY A 375 -6.89 20.10 -32.04
C GLY A 375 -7.28 21.05 -30.92
N VAL A 376 -7.01 20.67 -29.67
CA VAL A 376 -7.25 21.52 -28.49
C VAL A 376 -6.42 22.80 -28.57
N HIS A 377 -5.13 22.69 -28.92
CA HIS A 377 -4.26 23.86 -29.04
C HIS A 377 -4.71 24.82 -30.14
N ASN A 378 -5.09 24.31 -31.32
CA ASN A 378 -5.61 25.12 -32.42
C ASN A 378 -6.91 25.82 -32.01
N LEU A 379 -7.83 25.07 -31.39
CA LEU A 379 -9.03 25.65 -30.83
C LEU A 379 -8.64 26.74 -29.84
N GLU A 380 -7.84 26.50 -28.81
CA GLU A 380 -7.40 27.52 -27.84
C GLU A 380 -6.75 28.75 -28.50
N MET A 381 -5.88 28.58 -29.49
CA MET A 381 -5.27 29.72 -30.19
C MET A 381 -6.31 30.59 -30.89
N GLU A 382 -7.35 29.98 -31.45
CA GLU A 382 -8.46 30.73 -32.01
C GLU A 382 -9.29 31.47 -30.95
N SER A 383 -9.33 31.12 -29.64
CA SER A 383 -10.05 31.97 -28.62
C SER A 383 -9.25 33.19 -28.28
N HIS A 384 -7.93 33.05 -28.30
CA HIS A 384 -7.06 34.20 -28.13
C HIS A 384 -7.20 35.17 -29.31
N LEU A 385 -7.33 34.66 -30.54
CA LEU A 385 -7.47 35.49 -31.76
C LEU A 385 -8.88 36.04 -32.01
N SER A 386 -9.94 35.26 -31.76
CA SER A 386 -11.34 35.69 -31.98
C SER A 386 -11.82 36.76 -30.98
N LYS A 387 -11.09 36.96 -29.86
CA LYS A 387 -11.26 38.15 -29.01
C LYS A 387 -10.77 39.45 -29.68
N GLU A 388 -9.95 39.36 -30.73
CA GLU A 388 -9.39 40.52 -31.44
C GLU A 388 -10.01 40.79 -32.83
N LYS A 389 -10.63 39.82 -33.54
CA LYS A 389 -11.33 40.05 -34.83
C LYS A 389 -12.44 39.02 -35.14
N LEU A 390 -13.54 39.50 -35.71
CA LEU A 390 -14.83 38.80 -35.96
C LEU A 390 -14.90 37.93 -37.24
N GLU A 391 -13.78 37.53 -37.84
CA GLU A 391 -13.78 36.85 -39.17
C GLU A 391 -13.39 35.36 -39.18
N SER A 392 -13.30 34.65 -38.03
CA SER A 392 -12.74 33.28 -37.99
C SER A 392 -13.68 32.14 -37.58
N LEU A 393 -14.98 32.20 -37.91
CA LEU A 393 -15.87 31.04 -37.69
C LEU A 393 -15.61 29.89 -38.68
N GLU A 394 -15.09 30.19 -39.86
CA GLU A 394 -14.81 29.19 -40.90
C GLU A 394 -13.59 28.32 -40.54
N SER A 395 -12.54 28.89 -39.93
CA SER A 395 -11.33 28.15 -39.54
C SER A 395 -11.57 27.16 -38.39
N VAL A 396 -12.47 27.50 -37.44
CA VAL A 396 -12.89 26.62 -36.34
C VAL A 396 -13.57 25.35 -36.89
N ALA A 397 -14.38 25.51 -37.94
CA ALA A 397 -15.03 24.37 -38.59
C ALA A 397 -14.01 23.46 -39.28
N THR A 398 -13.02 24.05 -39.98
CA THR A 398 -11.97 23.29 -40.66
C THR A 398 -11.06 22.54 -39.69
N ALA A 399 -10.57 23.19 -38.62
CA ALA A 399 -9.71 22.54 -37.63
C ALA A 399 -10.45 21.42 -36.87
N SER A 400 -11.76 21.60 -36.61
CA SER A 400 -12.60 20.55 -36.02
C SER A 400 -12.77 19.37 -36.97
N GLU A 401 -13.01 19.63 -38.25
CA GLU A 401 -13.19 18.59 -39.26
C GLU A 401 -11.90 17.79 -39.48
N GLU A 402 -10.73 18.43 -39.44
CA GLU A 402 -9.43 17.74 -39.53
C GLU A 402 -9.20 16.77 -38.36
N VAL A 403 -9.58 17.14 -37.14
CA VAL A 403 -9.48 16.25 -35.98
C VAL A 403 -10.43 15.06 -36.11
N ASP A 404 -11.69 15.30 -36.49
CA ASP A 404 -12.68 14.25 -36.66
C ASP A 404 -12.28 13.27 -37.78
N VAL A 405 -11.75 13.78 -38.90
CA VAL A 405 -11.23 12.97 -40.01
C VAL A 405 -9.97 12.21 -39.60
N GLY A 406 -9.05 12.85 -38.87
CA GLY A 406 -7.84 12.22 -38.34
C GLY A 406 -8.16 11.06 -37.39
N MET A 407 -9.19 11.22 -36.55
CA MET A 407 -9.65 10.17 -35.64
C MET A 407 -10.34 9.02 -36.37
N ALA A 408 -11.25 9.34 -37.30
CA ALA A 408 -11.95 8.32 -38.09
C ALA A 408 -10.99 7.48 -38.95
N THR A 409 -9.95 8.09 -39.52
CA THR A 409 -8.92 7.37 -40.28
C THR A 409 -8.08 6.46 -39.40
N LEU A 410 -7.76 6.87 -38.17
CA LEU A 410 -7.05 6.01 -37.21
C LEU A 410 -7.92 4.85 -36.73
N ASP A 411 -9.22 5.05 -36.51
CA ASP A 411 -10.16 3.98 -36.17
C ASP A 411 -10.25 2.95 -37.30
N GLN A 412 -10.38 3.42 -38.53
CA GLN A 412 -10.40 2.55 -39.71
C GLN A 412 -9.10 1.75 -39.86
N LEU A 413 -7.94 2.38 -39.62
CA LEU A 413 -6.65 1.69 -39.65
C LEU A 413 -6.53 0.65 -38.52
N ASN A 414 -7.11 0.93 -37.34
CA ASN A 414 -7.12 -0.01 -36.23
C ASN A 414 -8.01 -1.23 -36.51
N GLU A 415 -9.21 -1.03 -37.06
CA GLU A 415 -10.09 -2.13 -37.50
C GLU A 415 -9.47 -2.97 -38.63
N GLN A 416 -8.72 -2.33 -39.54
CA GLN A 416 -7.95 -3.04 -40.57
C GLN A 416 -6.79 -3.84 -39.97
N ALA A 417 -6.10 -3.32 -38.97
CA ALA A 417 -5.03 -4.05 -38.27
C ALA A 417 -5.58 -5.28 -37.52
N ASP A 418 -6.71 -5.13 -36.82
CA ASP A 418 -7.37 -6.23 -36.10
C ASP A 418 -7.89 -7.32 -37.06
N SER A 419 -8.45 -6.93 -38.21
CA SER A 419 -8.96 -7.89 -39.19
C SER A 419 -7.86 -8.66 -39.94
N VAL A 420 -6.70 -8.04 -40.18
CA VAL A 420 -5.52 -8.72 -40.78
C VAL A 420 -4.86 -9.68 -39.77
N SER A 421 -4.92 -9.39 -38.46
CA SER A 421 -4.37 -10.25 -37.41
C SER A 421 -5.11 -11.59 -37.23
N VAL A 422 -6.36 -11.73 -37.65
CA VAL A 422 -7.16 -12.96 -37.43
C VAL A 422 -6.91 -14.02 -38.51
N VAL A 423 -6.36 -13.66 -39.68
CA VAL A 423 -6.22 -14.56 -40.84
C VAL A 423 -4.83 -15.23 -40.91
N GLY A 424 -3.88 -14.84 -40.06
CA GLY A 424 -2.51 -15.37 -40.08
C GLY A 424 -2.31 -16.70 -39.34
N SER A 425 -2.60 -17.82 -40.00
CA SER A 425 -2.19 -19.19 -39.63
C SER A 425 -0.66 -19.41 -39.74
N GLU A 426 0.16 -18.46 -39.28
CA GLU A 426 1.64 -18.55 -39.22
C GLU A 426 2.14 -18.81 -37.79
N LEU A 427 1.34 -19.50 -36.97
CA LEU A 427 1.68 -19.87 -35.59
C LEU A 427 2.88 -20.83 -35.49
N SER A 428 3.31 -21.45 -36.59
CA SER A 428 4.37 -22.45 -36.58
C SER A 428 5.78 -21.93 -36.83
N MET A 429 5.98 -20.76 -37.45
CA MET A 429 7.34 -20.29 -37.77
C MET A 429 8.04 -19.69 -36.53
N GLY A 430 7.36 -18.82 -35.78
CA GLY A 430 7.99 -18.14 -34.63
C GLY A 430 8.29 -19.03 -33.42
N ALA A 431 7.59 -20.16 -33.24
CA ALA A 431 7.82 -21.04 -32.09
C ALA A 431 9.14 -21.81 -32.19
N ASN A 432 9.57 -22.17 -33.39
CA ASN A 432 10.84 -22.85 -33.62
C ASN A 432 12.03 -21.90 -33.41
N ASP A 433 11.88 -20.63 -33.80
CA ASP A 433 12.91 -19.61 -33.58
C ASP A 433 13.10 -19.32 -32.09
N VAL A 434 12.00 -19.16 -31.33
CA VAL A 434 12.04 -18.99 -29.87
C VAL A 434 12.65 -20.22 -29.19
N LEU A 435 12.33 -21.43 -29.66
CA LEU A 435 12.93 -22.65 -29.13
C LEU A 435 14.45 -22.67 -29.37
N ALA A 436 14.91 -22.31 -30.57
CA ALA A 436 16.33 -22.24 -30.91
C ALA A 436 17.05 -21.16 -30.09
N GLU A 437 16.44 -19.98 -29.91
CA GLU A 437 16.95 -18.89 -29.07
C GLU A 437 17.14 -19.35 -27.62
N LEU A 438 16.12 -19.99 -27.02
CA LEU A 438 16.19 -20.48 -25.65
C LEU A 438 17.22 -21.62 -25.52
N GLN A 439 17.25 -22.55 -26.47
CA GLN A 439 18.26 -23.61 -26.48
C GLN A 439 19.68 -23.04 -26.58
N ALA A 440 19.93 -22.05 -27.43
CA ALA A 440 21.23 -21.37 -27.50
C ALA A 440 21.58 -20.66 -26.18
N LYS A 441 20.63 -19.90 -25.61
CA LYS A 441 20.82 -19.14 -24.35
C LYS A 441 21.17 -20.04 -23.16
N PHE A 442 20.64 -21.25 -23.11
CA PHE A 442 20.94 -22.22 -22.04
C PHE A 442 22.07 -23.20 -22.39
N ALA A 443 22.37 -23.43 -23.68
CA ALA A 443 23.50 -24.24 -24.14
C ALA A 443 24.85 -23.50 -24.04
N GLU A 444 24.86 -22.17 -24.05
CA GLU A 444 26.06 -21.36 -23.78
C GLU A 444 26.37 -21.19 -22.27
N LYS A 445 25.41 -21.54 -21.40
CA LYS A 445 25.55 -21.43 -19.95
C LYS A 445 26.20 -22.63 -19.18
N PRO A 446 26.85 -23.65 -19.79
CA PRO A 446 27.58 -24.66 -19.03
C PRO A 446 29.10 -24.47 -19.17
N ALA A 447 29.75 -23.73 -18.26
CA ALA A 447 31.19 -23.91 -17.96
C ALA A 447 31.73 -23.08 -16.79
N ALA A 448 31.11 -21.97 -16.37
CA ALA A 448 31.76 -21.06 -15.42
C ALA A 448 31.62 -21.42 -13.93
N ALA A 449 30.92 -22.52 -13.57
CA ALA A 449 30.61 -22.86 -12.17
C ALA A 449 31.11 -24.24 -11.69
N ALA A 450 31.90 -24.97 -12.48
CA ALA A 450 32.49 -26.24 -12.05
C ALA A 450 34.02 -26.20 -12.15
N GLN A 451 34.67 -25.54 -11.19
CA GLN A 451 36.05 -25.88 -10.84
C GLN A 451 36.03 -27.04 -9.83
N PRO A 452 36.56 -28.22 -10.18
CA PRO A 452 36.76 -29.30 -9.24
C PRO A 452 38.04 -29.05 -8.44
N GLY A 453 37.90 -28.78 -7.14
CA GLY A 453 39.02 -28.77 -6.20
C GLY A 453 39.61 -30.17 -6.09
N GLU A 454 40.82 -30.30 -6.62
CA GLU A 454 41.64 -31.50 -6.70
C GLU A 454 42.02 -32.01 -5.29
N ARG A 455 41.57 -33.23 -4.97
CA ARG A 455 42.12 -34.04 -3.87
C ARG A 455 43.37 -34.75 -4.36
N THR A 456 44.53 -34.43 -3.81
CA THR A 456 45.67 -35.36 -3.75
C THR A 456 45.69 -36.05 -2.40
N THR A 457 45.79 -37.37 -2.45
CA THR A 457 45.87 -38.30 -1.34
C THR A 457 47.25 -38.95 -1.32
N THR A 458 47.95 -38.88 -0.20
CA THR A 458 48.99 -39.84 0.21
C THR A 458 49.00 -39.91 1.74
N GLY A 459 48.57 -41.04 2.32
CA GLY A 459 48.68 -41.35 3.76
C GLY A 459 50.07 -41.91 4.12
N PRO A 460 50.21 -42.78 5.14
CA PRO A 460 49.62 -42.78 6.49
C PRO A 460 50.72 -42.86 7.58
N THR A 461 50.53 -42.26 8.76
CA THR A 461 51.41 -42.56 9.91
C THR A 461 50.70 -42.52 11.27
N LYS A 462 51.12 -43.46 12.12
CA LYS A 462 50.63 -43.90 13.43
C LYS A 462 50.42 -42.79 14.49
N SER A 463 49.44 -43.02 15.37
CA SER A 463 49.20 -42.41 16.70
C SER A 463 50.41 -42.57 17.67
N PRO A 464 50.43 -42.04 18.92
CA PRO A 464 49.40 -41.29 19.68
C PRO A 464 49.90 -40.09 20.55
N ALA A 465 48.93 -39.47 21.25
CA ALA A 465 49.02 -38.84 22.58
C ALA A 465 49.51 -37.38 22.75
N THR A 466 48.70 -36.63 23.51
CA THR A 466 49.06 -35.74 24.64
C THR A 466 48.40 -34.35 24.55
N ALA A 467 47.83 -33.99 25.70
CA ALA A 467 47.13 -32.78 26.08
C ALA A 467 47.80 -31.46 25.66
N GLU A 468 47.00 -30.40 25.51
CA GLU A 468 47.04 -29.29 26.48
C GLU A 468 45.83 -28.36 26.34
N ARG A 469 45.26 -28.06 27.51
CA ARG A 469 44.07 -27.27 27.75
C ARG A 469 44.56 -25.88 28.17
N ALA A 470 44.51 -24.89 27.30
CA ALA A 470 44.84 -23.51 27.64
C ALA A 470 43.57 -22.76 28.09
N THR A 471 43.47 -22.56 29.40
CA THR A 471 42.57 -21.60 30.05
C THR A 471 43.01 -20.17 29.73
N ASN A 472 42.16 -19.41 29.03
CA ASN A 472 42.34 -17.97 28.89
C ASN A 472 41.70 -17.25 30.08
N THR A 473 42.53 -16.78 31.00
CA THR A 473 42.18 -15.85 32.08
C THR A 473 42.31 -14.40 31.56
N PRO A 474 41.34 -13.50 31.83
CA PRO A 474 41.46 -12.08 31.50
C PRO A 474 42.33 -11.30 32.52
N PRO A 475 42.94 -10.17 32.12
CA PRO A 475 43.86 -9.39 32.96
C PRO A 475 43.13 -8.55 34.04
N PRO A 476 43.81 -8.22 35.16
CA PRO A 476 43.22 -7.44 36.25
C PRO A 476 43.16 -5.94 35.93
N ILE A 477 42.07 -5.32 36.36
CA ILE A 477 41.78 -3.88 36.27
C ILE A 477 42.60 -3.13 37.34
N PRO A 478 43.25 -1.99 37.01
CA PRO A 478 43.94 -1.16 38.00
C PRO A 478 42.96 -0.44 38.94
N ALA A 479 43.20 -0.54 40.24
CA ALA A 479 42.48 0.20 41.27
C ALA A 479 42.94 1.66 41.31
N GLU A 480 42.15 2.57 40.73
CA GLU A 480 42.37 4.01 40.85
C GLU A 480 41.53 4.59 41.98
N ARG A 481 42.21 5.00 43.06
CA ARG A 481 41.67 5.76 44.19
C ARG A 481 41.15 7.12 43.73
N ARG A 482 39.83 7.33 43.75
CA ARG A 482 39.26 8.69 43.79
C ARG A 482 38.96 9.11 45.23
N LYS A 483 39.70 10.11 45.69
CA LYS A 483 39.41 10.91 46.88
C LYS A 483 38.06 11.64 46.69
N MET A 484 37.19 11.54 47.67
CA MET A 484 36.04 12.45 47.82
C MET A 484 36.50 13.79 48.42
N PRO A 485 35.98 14.92 47.93
CA PRO A 485 35.54 16.04 48.75
C PRO A 485 34.00 16.08 48.69
N GLY A 486 33.23 16.41 49.70
CA GLY A 486 33.44 17.11 50.96
C GLY A 486 32.01 17.47 51.40
N ALA A 487 31.68 17.16 52.65
CA ALA A 487 30.37 17.42 53.22
C ALA A 487 30.10 18.93 53.31
N ALA A 488 28.88 19.35 52.96
CA ALA A 488 28.34 20.65 53.35
C ALA A 488 27.35 20.40 54.50
N GLU A 489 27.64 21.04 55.63
CA GLU A 489 26.79 21.13 56.82
C GLU A 489 25.55 22.02 56.59
N PRO A 490 24.51 21.90 57.44
CA PRO A 490 23.30 22.70 57.36
C PRO A 490 23.44 24.03 58.10
N GLY A 491 22.83 25.08 57.54
CA GLY A 491 22.54 26.36 58.18
C GLY A 491 21.09 26.72 58.00
#